data_AF-A0A971STZ9-F1
#
_entry.id   AF-A0A971STZ9-F1
#
_cell.length_a   1.000
_cell.length_b   1.000
_cell.length_c   1.000
_cell.angle_alpha   90.00
_cell.angle_beta   90.00
_cell.angle_gamma   90.00
#
_symmetry.space_group_name_H-M   'P 1'
#
loop_
_entity.id
_entity.type
_entity.pdbx_description
1 polymer ?
#
loop_
_entity_poly.entity_id
_entity_poly.type
_entity_poly.pdbx_seq_one_letter_code
_entity_poly.pdbx_strand_id
1 'polypeptide(L)'
;MKTRLFLYAAAVLLAVSAGCSYFEDDDDDDVVAEEIVVWSQADAGGWHNLAIKSDGTLWAWGFNREGELGLGNWRNRTIPEQVGVDAGWTQVSAGGRHSLALRENGTLWAWGMNIYGQLGDGTRKDAAKPFMPGLETDWSAVSAGLYHSLALKTNGTLWSCGDNTHGQLGDGTAEERTAFSQIGLDEDWVAASAGDHHSLALKSGGTLWAWGANDSGQLGTGTNDNSLVPVKVNNDEDWAAVSAGGSH
;
A
#
# COMPACT_ATOMS: atom_id res chain seq x y z
N MET A 1 -31.12 -1.30 12.83
CA MET A 1 -29.65 -1.40 12.77
C MET A 1 -29.29 -2.56 11.87
N LYS A 2 -28.88 -2.28 10.62
CA LYS A 2 -28.39 -3.28 9.68
C LYS A 2 -26.90 -3.01 9.50
N THR A 3 -26.07 -3.85 10.10
CA THR A 3 -24.61 -3.82 9.92
C THR A 3 -24.32 -4.34 8.51
N ARG A 4 -23.86 -3.46 7.61
CA ARG A 4 -23.37 -3.85 6.29
C ARG A 4 -21.90 -4.24 6.43
N LEU A 5 -21.61 -5.50 6.16
CA LEU A 5 -20.28 -6.06 6.05
C LEU A 5 -19.69 -5.56 4.72
N PHE A 6 -18.65 -4.73 4.77
CA PHE A 6 -17.89 -4.33 3.58
C PHE A 6 -16.96 -5.48 3.19
N LEU A 7 -17.30 -6.21 2.13
CA LEU A 7 -16.35 -7.09 1.45
C LEU A 7 -15.50 -6.22 0.51
N TYR A 8 -14.21 -6.10 0.81
CA TYR A 8 -13.22 -5.70 -0.18
C TYR A 8 -13.16 -6.77 -1.28
N ALA A 9 -13.14 -6.33 -2.53
CA ALA A 9 -13.02 -7.19 -3.69
C ALA A 9 -11.67 -7.94 -3.67
N ALA A 10 -11.68 -9.18 -3.21
CA ALA A 10 -10.55 -10.09 -3.33
C ALA A 10 -10.64 -10.83 -4.67
N ALA A 11 -9.51 -10.88 -5.38
CA ALA A 11 -9.33 -11.70 -6.56
C ALA A 11 -9.78 -13.14 -6.29
N VAL A 12 -10.63 -13.68 -7.17
CA VAL A 12 -11.02 -15.09 -7.15
C VAL A 12 -9.80 -15.90 -7.60
N LEU A 13 -9.03 -16.41 -6.64
CA LEU A 13 -8.07 -17.47 -6.90
C LEU A 13 -8.75 -18.79 -6.51
N LEU A 14 -9.13 -19.58 -7.51
CA LEU A 14 -9.59 -20.95 -7.33
C LEU A 14 -8.43 -21.78 -6.77
N ALA A 15 -8.53 -22.22 -5.52
CA ALA A 15 -7.75 -23.34 -5.03
C ALA A 15 -8.33 -24.63 -5.65
N VAL A 16 -7.57 -25.26 -6.55
CA VAL A 16 -7.84 -26.63 -6.99
C VAL A 16 -7.40 -27.54 -5.85
N SER A 17 -8.32 -28.19 -5.15
CA SER A 17 -7.97 -29.28 -4.24
C SER A 17 -7.48 -30.46 -5.07
N ALA A 18 -6.18 -30.76 -5.00
CA ALA A 18 -5.64 -32.00 -5.55
C ALA A 18 -6.19 -33.18 -4.76
N GLY A 19 -6.68 -34.19 -5.49
CA GLY A 19 -7.42 -35.32 -4.97
C GLY A 19 -6.68 -36.10 -3.89
N CYS A 20 -7.39 -36.31 -2.79
CA CYS A 20 -7.08 -37.28 -1.75
C CYS A 20 -7.15 -38.69 -2.36
N SER A 21 -6.01 -39.39 -2.49
CA SER A 21 -6.02 -40.82 -2.80
C SER A 21 -6.09 -41.58 -1.47
N TYR A 22 -7.22 -42.24 -1.26
CA TYR A 22 -7.52 -43.07 -0.10
C TYR A 22 -6.80 -44.42 -0.23
N PHE A 23 -5.83 -44.68 0.64
CA PHE A 23 -5.41 -46.03 1.02
C PHE A 23 -5.72 -46.16 2.50
N GLU A 24 -6.71 -46.99 2.85
CA GLU A 24 -6.93 -47.41 4.23
C GLU A 24 -5.86 -48.43 4.58
N ASP A 25 -4.85 -48.01 5.35
CA ASP A 25 -4.14 -48.90 6.25
C ASP A 25 -4.39 -48.37 7.67
N ASP A 26 -4.98 -49.24 8.51
CA ASP A 26 -5.35 -49.02 9.91
C ASP A 26 -4.10 -48.84 10.79
N ASP A 27 -3.47 -47.66 10.73
CA ASP A 27 -2.57 -47.19 11.78
C ASP A 27 -2.97 -45.77 12.19
N ASP A 28 -3.13 -45.61 13.51
CA ASP A 28 -3.59 -44.43 14.26
C ASP A 28 -2.54 -43.30 14.21
N ASP A 29 -2.15 -42.88 13.01
CA ASP A 29 -1.31 -41.72 12.77
C ASP A 29 -2.20 -40.50 12.71
N ASP A 30 -2.08 -39.65 13.73
CA ASP A 30 -2.64 -38.32 13.82
C ASP A 30 -2.14 -37.50 12.62
N VAL A 31 -2.86 -37.56 11.49
CA VAL A 31 -2.55 -36.83 10.26
C VAL A 31 -2.76 -35.35 10.56
N VAL A 32 -1.72 -34.70 11.08
CA VAL A 32 -1.67 -33.25 11.15
C VAL A 32 -1.78 -32.74 9.72
N ALA A 33 -2.92 -32.15 9.38
CA ALA A 33 -3.08 -31.48 8.10
C ALA A 33 -2.03 -30.37 8.03
N GLU A 34 -1.00 -30.55 7.21
CA GLU A 34 -0.05 -29.47 6.94
C GLU A 34 -0.82 -28.31 6.31
N GLU A 35 -0.80 -27.16 6.96
CA GLU A 35 -1.41 -25.95 6.42
C GLU A 35 -0.67 -25.57 5.14
N ILE A 36 -1.39 -25.59 4.00
CA ILE A 36 -0.79 -25.21 2.72
C ILE A 36 -0.54 -23.71 2.73
N VAL A 37 0.74 -23.33 2.78
CA VAL A 37 1.14 -21.94 2.65
C VAL A 37 1.02 -21.50 1.19
N VAL A 38 0.14 -20.52 0.94
CA VAL A 38 -0.14 -19.96 -0.40
C VAL A 38 0.18 -18.47 -0.46
N TRP A 39 0.30 -17.91 -1.65
CA TRP A 39 0.38 -16.45 -1.82
C TRP A 39 -0.98 -15.81 -1.51
N SER A 40 -1.02 -14.82 -0.64
CA SER A 40 -2.25 -14.14 -0.20
C SER A 40 -2.40 -12.72 -0.77
N GLN A 41 -1.28 -12.03 -1.02
CA GLN A 41 -1.25 -10.71 -1.62
C GLN A 41 0.01 -10.54 -2.47
N ALA A 42 -0.08 -9.78 -3.55
CA ALA A 42 1.06 -9.26 -4.28
C ALA A 42 0.79 -7.83 -4.72
N ASP A 43 1.85 -7.03 -4.80
CA ASP A 43 1.82 -5.70 -5.39
C ASP A 43 3.06 -5.46 -6.24
N ALA A 44 2.89 -4.75 -7.34
CA ALA A 44 3.92 -4.49 -8.32
C ALA A 44 4.17 -2.98 -8.43
N GLY A 45 5.39 -2.58 -8.09
CA GLY A 45 5.84 -1.20 -8.22
C GLY A 45 6.43 -0.92 -9.59
N GLY A 46 7.11 0.22 -9.71
CA GLY A 46 7.74 0.62 -10.97
C GLY A 46 8.82 -0.38 -11.45
N TRP A 47 9.58 -0.95 -10.51
CA TRP A 47 10.74 -1.80 -10.84
C TRP A 47 10.92 -3.04 -9.93
N HIS A 48 10.12 -3.18 -8.88
CA HIS A 48 10.17 -4.29 -7.93
C HIS A 48 8.77 -4.80 -7.59
N ASN A 49 8.72 -5.96 -6.96
CA ASN A 49 7.50 -6.63 -6.58
C ASN A 49 7.61 -7.01 -5.10
N LEU A 50 6.47 -6.95 -4.42
CA LEU A 50 6.29 -7.42 -3.06
C LEU A 50 5.16 -8.44 -3.03
N ALA A 51 5.26 -9.43 -2.16
CA ALA A 51 4.19 -10.38 -1.93
C ALA A 51 4.17 -10.87 -0.49
N ILE A 52 2.99 -11.24 -0.04
CA ILE A 52 2.74 -11.84 1.27
C ILE A 52 2.19 -13.26 1.04
N LYS A 53 2.64 -14.20 1.88
CA LYS A 53 2.07 -15.55 1.96
C LYS A 53 1.02 -15.64 3.07
N SER A 54 0.20 -16.69 3.06
CA SER A 54 -0.84 -16.93 4.05
C SER A 54 -0.32 -17.13 5.48
N ASP A 55 0.97 -17.48 5.63
CA ASP A 55 1.68 -17.52 6.91
C ASP A 55 2.17 -16.13 7.39
N GLY A 56 1.83 -15.07 6.66
CA GLY A 56 2.19 -13.69 6.96
C GLY A 56 3.65 -13.34 6.66
N THR A 57 4.40 -14.17 5.92
CA THR A 57 5.78 -13.85 5.51
C THR A 57 5.83 -12.90 4.31
N LEU A 58 6.80 -11.99 4.32
CA LEU A 58 7.04 -11.01 3.25
C LEU A 58 8.12 -11.49 2.28
N TRP A 59 7.87 -11.33 0.98
CA TRP A 59 8.75 -11.73 -0.11
C TRP A 59 8.91 -10.58 -1.10
N ALA A 60 10.10 -10.46 -1.70
CA ALA A 60 10.40 -9.41 -2.66
C ALA A 60 11.29 -9.91 -3.81
N TRP A 61 11.11 -9.34 -5.01
CA TRP A 61 12.00 -9.55 -6.16
C TRP A 61 11.96 -8.40 -7.15
N GLY A 62 12.94 -8.35 -8.04
CA GLY A 62 13.11 -7.32 -9.05
C GLY A 62 14.33 -6.44 -8.79
N PHE A 63 14.19 -5.17 -9.11
CA PHE A 63 15.23 -4.16 -8.95
C PHE A 63 15.45 -3.77 -7.47
N ASN A 64 16.68 -3.46 -7.10
CA ASN A 64 17.05 -3.20 -5.69
C ASN A 64 18.25 -2.26 -5.52
N ARG A 65 18.44 -1.25 -6.38
CA ARG A 65 19.66 -0.41 -6.29
C ARG A 65 19.55 0.69 -5.23
N GLU A 66 18.38 0.88 -4.63
CA GLU A 66 18.05 1.85 -3.60
C GLU A 66 17.54 1.14 -2.34
N GLY A 67 17.48 -0.20 -2.35
CA GLY A 67 17.10 -1.03 -1.21
C GLY A 67 15.62 -1.43 -1.20
N GLU A 68 14.91 -1.27 -2.33
CA GLU A 68 13.47 -1.46 -2.51
C GLU A 68 12.96 -2.86 -2.11
N LEU A 69 13.84 -3.86 -2.11
CA LEU A 69 13.49 -5.23 -1.70
C LEU A 69 13.60 -5.46 -0.19
N GLY A 70 14.21 -4.56 0.57
CA GLY A 70 14.31 -4.70 2.04
C GLY A 70 15.26 -5.81 2.52
N LEU A 71 16.07 -6.39 1.62
CA LEU A 71 16.94 -7.55 1.87
C LEU A 71 18.26 -7.21 2.61
N GLY A 72 18.42 -5.98 3.08
CA GLY A 72 19.64 -5.48 3.73
C GLY A 72 20.84 -5.30 2.80
N ASN A 73 20.61 -5.25 1.49
CA ASN A 73 21.63 -5.08 0.46
C ASN A 73 21.04 -4.37 -0.77
N TRP A 74 21.89 -4.00 -1.74
CA TRP A 74 21.53 -3.24 -2.95
C TRP A 74 21.63 -4.07 -4.25
N ARG A 75 21.31 -5.37 -4.17
CA ARG A 75 21.41 -6.29 -5.31
C ARG A 75 20.04 -6.75 -5.74
N ASN A 76 19.78 -6.67 -7.05
CA ASN A 76 18.55 -7.18 -7.66
C ASN A 76 18.32 -8.66 -7.34
N ARG A 77 17.08 -9.09 -7.43
CA ARG A 77 16.69 -10.50 -7.34
C ARG A 77 15.82 -10.89 -8.52
N THR A 78 16.13 -12.00 -9.16
CA THR A 78 15.37 -12.53 -10.30
C THR A 78 14.34 -13.58 -9.86
N ILE A 79 14.32 -13.92 -8.57
CA ILE A 79 13.38 -14.85 -7.95
C ILE A 79 12.90 -14.25 -6.62
N PRO A 80 11.68 -14.57 -6.15
CA PRO A 80 11.21 -14.17 -4.82
C PRO A 80 12.19 -14.60 -3.72
N GLU A 81 12.61 -13.64 -2.89
CA GLU A 81 13.42 -13.87 -1.68
C GLU A 81 12.65 -13.32 -0.47
N GLN A 82 12.65 -14.08 0.62
CA GLN A 82 11.98 -13.66 1.85
C GLN A 82 12.71 -12.45 2.47
N VAL A 83 11.93 -11.46 2.89
CA VAL A 83 12.42 -10.24 3.54
C VAL A 83 12.46 -10.45 5.05
N GLY A 84 13.66 -10.60 5.60
CA GLY A 84 13.85 -10.89 7.02
C GLY A 84 13.32 -12.28 7.40
N VAL A 85 12.98 -12.45 8.68
CA VAL A 85 12.42 -13.70 9.23
C VAL A 85 11.08 -13.49 9.92
N ASP A 86 10.60 -12.25 9.95
CA ASP A 86 9.36 -11.88 10.62
C ASP A 86 8.13 -12.28 9.80
N ALA A 87 7.06 -12.63 10.51
CA ALA A 87 5.73 -12.89 9.97
C ALA A 87 4.71 -11.83 10.46
N GLY A 88 3.43 -12.00 10.11
CA GLY A 88 2.35 -11.08 10.48
C GLY A 88 2.33 -9.81 9.64
N TRP A 89 2.84 -9.87 8.40
CA TRP A 89 2.61 -8.85 7.38
C TRP A 89 1.19 -9.02 6.82
N THR A 90 0.44 -7.91 6.69
CA THR A 90 -0.96 -7.93 6.25
C THR A 90 -1.21 -7.12 4.98
N GLN A 91 -0.35 -6.14 4.71
CA GLN A 91 -0.43 -5.34 3.51
C GLN A 91 0.97 -4.99 3.01
N VAL A 92 1.17 -5.04 1.69
CA VAL A 92 2.31 -4.43 0.99
C VAL A 92 1.80 -3.42 -0.02
N SER A 93 2.60 -2.37 -0.23
CA SER A 93 2.47 -1.49 -1.39
C SER A 93 3.84 -1.15 -1.96
N ALA A 94 4.03 -1.44 -3.24
CA ALA A 94 5.27 -1.22 -3.98
C ALA A 94 5.12 0.06 -4.82
N GLY A 95 5.87 1.10 -4.46
CA GLY A 95 5.89 2.37 -5.20
C GLY A 95 6.84 2.36 -6.38
N GLY A 96 7.23 3.56 -6.82
CA GLY A 96 8.23 3.72 -7.89
C GLY A 96 9.56 3.07 -7.56
N ARG A 97 10.13 3.45 -6.41
CA ARG A 97 11.44 2.97 -5.90
C ARG A 97 11.46 2.84 -4.37
N HIS A 98 10.29 2.72 -3.75
CA HIS A 98 10.17 2.49 -2.31
C HIS A 98 9.04 1.52 -2.04
N SER A 99 8.98 1.10 -0.80
CA SER A 99 8.07 0.05 -0.34
C SER A 99 7.46 0.48 0.98
N LEU A 100 6.16 0.23 1.11
CA LEU A 100 5.42 0.36 2.35
C LEU A 100 4.81 -1.00 2.70
N ALA A 101 4.64 -1.25 3.99
CA ALA A 101 3.90 -2.41 4.45
C ALA A 101 3.24 -2.15 5.80
N LEU A 102 2.20 -2.94 6.09
CA LEU A 102 1.55 -3.01 7.39
C LEU A 102 1.73 -4.38 8.02
N ARG A 103 1.79 -4.38 9.35
CA ARG A 103 1.68 -5.60 10.16
C ARG A 103 0.34 -5.66 10.88
N GLU A 104 -0.03 -6.86 11.33
CA GLU A 104 -1.29 -7.14 12.04
C GLU A 104 -1.53 -6.24 13.27
N ASN A 105 -0.46 -5.78 13.90
CA ASN A 105 -0.52 -4.90 15.06
C ASN A 105 -0.70 -3.41 14.70
N GLY A 106 -1.03 -3.08 13.45
CA GLY A 106 -1.27 -1.72 12.98
C GLY A 106 -0.01 -0.85 12.84
N THR A 107 1.18 -1.45 12.83
CA THR A 107 2.44 -0.72 12.58
C THR A 107 2.71 -0.55 11.09
N LEU A 108 3.18 0.63 10.70
CA LEU A 108 3.64 0.95 9.34
C LEU A 108 5.14 0.76 9.23
N TRP A 109 5.56 0.14 8.13
CA TRP A 109 6.97 -0.08 7.80
C TRP A 109 7.28 0.48 6.42
N ALA A 110 8.47 1.04 6.25
CA ALA A 110 8.93 1.65 5.02
C ALA A 110 10.39 1.24 4.71
N TRP A 111 10.75 1.16 3.42
CA TRP A 111 12.12 0.97 2.95
C TRP A 111 12.28 1.33 1.46
N GLY A 112 13.52 1.37 0.97
CA GLY A 112 13.89 1.74 -0.39
C GLY A 112 14.41 3.18 -0.50
N MET A 113 14.19 3.80 -1.65
CA MET A 113 14.58 5.17 -1.97
C MET A 113 13.85 6.18 -1.08
N ASN A 114 14.56 7.23 -0.63
CA ASN A 114 14.01 8.26 0.26
C ASN A 114 14.40 9.69 -0.14
N ILE A 115 14.77 9.95 -1.40
CA ILE A 115 15.33 11.27 -1.77
C ILE A 115 14.34 12.44 -1.58
N TYR A 116 13.04 12.16 -1.59
CA TYR A 116 11.97 13.13 -1.37
C TYR A 116 11.33 13.01 0.02
N GLY A 117 11.82 12.09 0.86
CA GLY A 117 11.24 11.83 2.17
C GLY A 117 10.05 10.87 2.17
N GLN A 118 9.86 10.09 1.10
CA GLN A 118 8.73 9.17 0.93
C GLN A 118 8.69 8.01 1.94
N LEU A 119 9.75 7.81 2.74
CA LEU A 119 9.74 6.85 3.85
C LEU A 119 9.15 7.45 5.14
N GLY A 120 9.00 8.78 5.23
CA GLY A 120 8.28 9.44 6.31
C GLY A 120 9.01 9.50 7.67
N ASP A 121 10.33 9.26 7.70
CA ASP A 121 11.14 9.17 8.91
C ASP A 121 11.82 10.50 9.33
N GLY A 122 11.43 11.59 8.68
CA GLY A 122 12.02 12.91 8.84
C GLY A 122 13.34 13.09 8.08
N THR A 123 13.84 12.07 7.38
CA THR A 123 15.12 12.11 6.68
C THR A 123 14.97 12.07 5.15
N ARG A 124 16.10 12.07 4.44
CA ARG A 124 16.20 11.80 2.99
C ARG A 124 17.17 10.65 2.71
N LYS A 125 17.24 9.68 3.62
CA LYS A 125 18.20 8.58 3.55
C LYS A 125 17.51 7.30 3.14
N ASP A 126 18.03 6.67 2.10
CA ASP A 126 17.55 5.36 1.64
C ASP A 126 17.73 4.29 2.73
N ALA A 127 16.84 3.32 2.74
CA ALA A 127 16.84 2.22 3.71
C ALA A 127 16.79 0.87 2.99
N ALA A 128 17.82 0.04 3.18
CA ALA A 128 17.87 -1.29 2.58
C ALA A 128 17.12 -2.36 3.39
N LYS A 129 16.51 -2.01 4.52
CA LYS A 129 15.73 -2.91 5.39
C LYS A 129 14.42 -2.22 5.79
N PRO A 130 13.32 -2.98 5.96
CA PRO A 130 12.12 -2.46 6.58
C PRO A 130 12.44 -1.83 7.93
N PHE A 131 11.89 -0.63 8.17
CA PHE A 131 11.90 0.01 9.48
C PHE A 131 10.57 0.76 9.70
N MET A 132 10.23 1.05 10.96
CA MET A 132 9.08 1.88 11.27
C MET A 132 9.49 3.37 11.27
N PRO A 133 8.87 4.22 10.44
CA PRO A 133 9.16 5.66 10.46
C PRO A 133 8.59 6.38 11.69
N GLY A 134 7.64 5.76 12.40
CA GLY A 134 7.04 6.23 13.65
C GLY A 134 6.76 5.08 14.62
N LEU A 135 6.17 5.39 15.78
CA LEU A 135 5.84 4.39 16.83
C LEU A 135 4.34 4.10 16.92
N GLU A 136 3.55 4.68 16.01
CA GLU A 136 2.12 4.53 15.93
C GLU A 136 1.71 3.11 15.51
N THR A 137 0.57 2.66 16.05
CA THR A 137 0.05 1.28 15.92
C THR A 137 -1.40 1.28 15.44
N ASP A 138 -1.88 2.41 14.93
CA ASP A 138 -3.26 2.64 14.50
C ASP A 138 -3.40 2.83 12.98
N TRP A 139 -2.41 2.37 12.20
CA TRP A 139 -2.47 2.37 10.74
C TRP A 139 -3.35 1.22 10.22
N SER A 140 -4.09 1.51 9.16
CA SER A 140 -5.10 0.61 8.58
C SER A 140 -4.92 0.36 7.09
N ALA A 141 -4.32 1.29 6.35
CA ALA A 141 -3.94 1.09 4.96
C ALA A 141 -2.71 1.93 4.59
N VAL A 142 -1.92 1.45 3.63
CA VAL A 142 -0.83 2.19 2.97
C VAL A 142 -0.96 2.11 1.45
N SER A 143 -0.51 3.16 0.76
CA SER A 143 -0.37 3.18 -0.70
C SER A 143 0.85 4.00 -1.11
N ALA A 144 1.72 3.40 -1.90
CA ALA A 144 2.94 4.02 -2.40
C ALA A 144 2.76 4.47 -3.85
N GLY A 145 2.97 5.76 -4.11
CA GLY A 145 3.01 6.32 -5.47
C GLY A 145 4.41 6.21 -6.08
N LEU A 146 4.69 7.00 -7.12
CA LEU A 146 6.03 7.01 -7.72
C LEU A 146 7.08 7.51 -6.73
N TYR A 147 6.80 8.63 -6.05
CA TYR A 147 7.71 9.30 -5.11
C TYR A 147 7.03 9.86 -3.86
N HIS A 148 5.76 9.53 -3.61
CA HIS A 148 5.04 9.88 -2.40
C HIS A 148 4.37 8.66 -1.77
N SER A 149 3.92 8.84 -0.54
CA SER A 149 3.29 7.81 0.27
C SER A 149 2.01 8.34 0.88
N LEU A 150 0.97 7.51 0.88
CA LEU A 150 -0.28 7.74 1.58
C LEU A 150 -0.45 6.67 2.67
N ALA A 151 -0.98 7.07 3.82
CA ALA A 151 -1.29 6.16 4.91
C ALA A 151 -2.59 6.56 5.60
N LEU A 152 -3.46 5.59 5.85
CA LEU A 152 -4.76 5.77 6.49
C LEU A 152 -4.73 5.21 7.91
N LYS A 153 -5.20 5.98 8.89
CA LYS A 153 -5.40 5.49 10.25
C LYS A 153 -6.81 4.92 10.46
N THR A 154 -6.93 4.04 11.44
CA THR A 154 -8.20 3.40 11.84
C THR A 154 -9.29 4.39 12.28
N ASN A 155 -8.92 5.61 12.69
CA ASN A 155 -9.86 6.68 13.00
C ASN A 155 -10.35 7.45 11.75
N GLY A 156 -9.98 7.02 10.55
CA GLY A 156 -10.40 7.64 9.30
C GLY A 156 -9.59 8.88 8.89
N THR A 157 -8.47 9.18 9.57
CA THR A 157 -7.56 10.27 9.15
C THR A 157 -6.59 9.78 8.07
N LEU A 158 -6.34 10.61 7.07
CA LEU A 158 -5.43 10.34 5.96
C LEU A 158 -4.14 11.15 6.12
N TRP A 159 -3.00 10.53 5.84
CA TRP A 159 -1.66 11.10 6.03
C TRP A 159 -0.83 10.90 4.76
N SER A 160 0.11 11.80 4.53
CA SER A 160 1.01 11.74 3.38
C SER A 160 2.43 12.22 3.68
N CYS A 161 3.40 11.73 2.90
CA CYS A 161 4.78 12.22 2.86
C CYS A 161 5.43 11.97 1.48
N GLY A 162 6.62 12.52 1.26
CA GLY A 162 7.39 12.40 0.03
C GLY A 162 7.31 13.61 -0.89
N ASP A 163 7.38 13.35 -2.20
CA ASP A 163 7.29 14.37 -3.24
C ASP A 163 5.93 15.09 -3.21
N ASN A 164 5.96 16.39 -3.48
CA ASN A 164 4.75 17.23 -3.53
C ASN A 164 4.80 18.25 -4.67
N THR A 165 5.67 18.07 -5.66
CA THR A 165 5.86 19.02 -6.76
C THR A 165 4.57 19.39 -7.51
N HIS A 166 3.57 18.51 -7.51
CA HIS A 166 2.28 18.72 -8.16
C HIS A 166 1.10 18.81 -7.18
N GLY A 167 1.39 18.83 -5.88
CA GLY A 167 0.36 18.84 -4.83
C GLY A 167 -0.14 17.46 -4.42
N GLN A 168 0.54 16.36 -4.80
CA GLN A 168 0.09 14.99 -4.52
C GLN A 168 -0.03 14.63 -3.02
N LEU A 169 0.50 15.46 -2.12
CA LEU A 169 0.32 15.32 -0.67
C LEU A 169 -1.00 15.93 -0.16
N GLY A 170 -1.67 16.78 -0.94
CA GLY A 170 -3.02 17.30 -0.63
C GLY A 170 -3.08 18.30 0.54
N ASP A 171 -1.93 18.82 0.96
CA ASP A 171 -1.82 19.68 2.15
C ASP A 171 -1.93 21.19 1.85
N GLY A 172 -2.33 21.54 0.62
CA GLY A 172 -2.44 22.92 0.16
C GLY A 172 -1.12 23.56 -0.24
N THR A 173 -0.02 22.80 -0.28
CA THR A 173 1.30 23.28 -0.68
C THR A 173 1.86 22.47 -1.86
N ALA A 174 2.97 22.94 -2.44
CA ALA A 174 3.77 22.18 -3.40
C ALA A 174 5.14 21.79 -2.81
N GLU A 175 5.20 21.68 -1.48
CA GLU A 175 6.43 21.45 -0.72
C GLU A 175 6.49 20.01 -0.23
N GLU A 176 7.63 19.35 -0.40
CA GLU A 176 7.87 17.98 0.07
C GLU A 176 7.66 17.86 1.59
N ARG A 177 7.36 16.65 2.06
CA ARG A 177 7.27 16.32 3.48
C ARG A 177 8.14 15.10 3.77
N THR A 178 9.13 15.25 4.65
CA THR A 178 9.98 14.12 5.03
C THR A 178 9.41 13.27 6.16
N ALA A 179 8.34 13.73 6.80
CA ALA A 179 7.59 12.99 7.80
C ALA A 179 6.12 12.92 7.40
N PHE A 180 5.41 11.87 7.81
CA PHE A 180 3.96 11.80 7.60
C PHE A 180 3.25 12.99 8.23
N SER A 181 2.45 13.70 7.43
CA SER A 181 1.58 14.78 7.88
C SER A 181 0.14 14.51 7.50
N GLN A 182 -0.81 14.85 8.39
CA GLN A 182 -2.23 14.65 8.14
C GLN A 182 -2.71 15.56 7.00
N ILE A 183 -3.54 15.01 6.11
CA ILE A 183 -4.23 15.73 5.05
C ILE A 183 -5.54 16.29 5.62
N GLY A 184 -5.59 17.60 5.79
CA GLY A 184 -6.78 18.27 6.33
C GLY A 184 -7.13 17.82 7.75
N LEU A 185 -8.41 17.91 8.11
CA LEU A 185 -8.94 17.57 9.44
C LEU A 185 -10.04 16.51 9.39
N ASP A 186 -10.28 15.92 8.22
CA ASP A 186 -11.33 14.93 8.03
C ASP A 186 -10.95 13.59 8.66
N GLU A 187 -11.95 12.91 9.22
CA GLU A 187 -11.83 11.63 9.95
C GLU A 187 -12.74 10.55 9.35
N ASP A 188 -13.10 10.68 8.07
CA ASP A 188 -14.04 9.80 7.39
C ASP A 188 -13.49 9.17 6.11
N TRP A 189 -12.18 9.18 5.92
CA TRP A 189 -11.50 8.47 4.83
C TRP A 189 -11.52 6.96 5.07
N VAL A 190 -11.78 6.19 4.01
CA VAL A 190 -11.91 4.72 4.08
C VAL A 190 -11.04 3.96 3.09
N ALA A 191 -10.54 4.64 2.05
CA ALA A 191 -9.59 4.09 1.10
C ALA A 191 -8.78 5.23 0.47
N ALA A 192 -7.54 4.94 0.07
CA ALA A 192 -6.69 5.85 -0.67
C ALA A 192 -5.81 5.07 -1.65
N SER A 193 -5.49 5.68 -2.79
CA SER A 193 -4.60 5.14 -3.80
C SER A 193 -3.71 6.25 -4.35
N ALA A 194 -2.40 6.01 -4.33
CA ALA A 194 -1.39 6.90 -4.88
C ALA A 194 -1.02 6.44 -6.30
N GLY A 195 -1.14 7.35 -7.27
CA GLY A 195 -0.63 7.18 -8.62
C GLY A 195 0.81 7.69 -8.73
N ASP A 196 1.27 8.03 -9.94
CA ASP A 196 2.63 8.55 -10.08
C ASP A 196 2.80 9.92 -9.41
N HIS A 197 1.92 10.87 -9.74
CA HIS A 197 1.97 12.26 -9.25
C HIS A 197 0.61 12.79 -8.81
N HIS A 198 -0.36 11.89 -8.61
CA HIS A 198 -1.70 12.23 -8.14
C HIS A 198 -2.16 11.21 -7.10
N SER A 199 -3.25 11.55 -6.42
CA SER A 199 -3.79 10.77 -5.32
C SER A 199 -5.31 10.75 -5.42
N LEU A 200 -5.90 9.59 -5.13
CA LEU A 200 -7.34 9.37 -5.05
C LEU A 200 -7.69 8.87 -3.65
N ALA A 201 -8.85 9.26 -3.13
CA ALA A 201 -9.37 8.71 -1.88
C ALA A 201 -10.89 8.68 -1.83
N LEU A 202 -11.40 7.74 -1.05
CA LEU A 202 -12.82 7.58 -0.76
C LEU A 202 -13.13 7.97 0.67
N LYS A 203 -14.26 8.66 0.84
CA LYS A 203 -14.88 8.84 2.15
C LYS A 203 -15.97 7.80 2.40
N SER A 204 -16.27 7.58 3.67
CA SER A 204 -17.28 6.61 4.14
C SER A 204 -18.69 6.84 3.57
N GLY A 205 -19.00 8.08 3.15
CA GLY A 205 -20.23 8.43 2.43
C GLY A 205 -20.24 8.06 0.94
N GLY A 206 -19.25 7.30 0.45
CA GLY A 206 -19.17 6.86 -0.95
C GLY A 206 -18.78 7.97 -1.94
N THR A 207 -18.16 9.05 -1.45
CA THR A 207 -17.69 10.16 -2.31
C THR A 207 -16.23 9.99 -2.69
N LEU A 208 -15.92 10.27 -3.96
CA LEU A 208 -14.57 10.24 -4.51
C LEU A 208 -13.92 11.61 -4.48
N TRP A 209 -12.66 11.63 -4.05
CA TRP A 209 -11.81 12.81 -3.99
C TRP A 209 -10.49 12.56 -4.70
N ALA A 210 -9.96 13.58 -5.36
CA ALA A 210 -8.71 13.51 -6.11
C ALA A 210 -7.87 14.77 -5.87
N TRP A 211 -6.55 14.65 -5.93
CA TRP A 211 -5.61 15.79 -5.90
C TRP A 211 -4.25 15.42 -6.51
N GLY A 212 -3.39 16.42 -6.68
CA GLY A 212 -2.09 16.31 -7.34
C GLY A 212 -2.15 16.69 -8.82
N ALA A 213 -1.30 16.05 -9.62
CA ALA A 213 -1.17 16.29 -11.05
C ALA A 213 -2.47 16.00 -11.82
N ASN A 214 -2.79 16.83 -12.80
CA ASN A 214 -4.01 16.74 -13.59
C ASN A 214 -3.80 17.05 -15.08
N ASP A 215 -2.56 17.18 -15.55
CA ASP A 215 -2.27 17.53 -16.96
C ASP A 215 -2.95 16.57 -17.96
N SER A 216 -3.17 15.31 -17.57
CA SER A 216 -3.87 14.29 -18.36
C SER A 216 -5.35 14.08 -18.00
N GLY A 217 -5.93 14.89 -17.11
CA GLY A 217 -7.30 14.72 -16.60
C GLY A 217 -7.44 13.66 -15.50
N GLN A 218 -6.33 13.26 -14.86
CA GLN A 218 -6.24 12.25 -13.80
C GLN A 218 -7.24 12.47 -12.66
N LEU A 219 -7.58 13.72 -12.34
CA LEU A 219 -8.47 14.02 -11.22
C LEU A 219 -9.95 13.81 -11.55
N GLY A 220 -10.31 13.65 -12.83
CA GLY A 220 -11.70 13.44 -13.24
C GLY A 220 -12.64 14.64 -12.99
N THR A 221 -12.10 15.82 -12.69
CA THR A 221 -12.86 17.04 -12.32
C THR A 221 -13.41 17.83 -13.51
N GLY A 222 -13.18 17.36 -14.73
CA GLY A 222 -13.52 18.09 -15.96
C GLY A 222 -12.57 19.24 -16.31
N THR A 223 -11.42 19.34 -15.63
CA THR A 223 -10.34 20.27 -15.94
C THR A 223 -9.01 19.53 -16.09
N ASN A 224 -7.97 20.24 -16.54
CA ASN A 224 -6.58 19.76 -16.57
C ASN A 224 -5.70 20.50 -15.54
N ASP A 225 -6.33 21.19 -14.58
CA ASP A 225 -5.61 21.96 -13.57
C ASP A 225 -5.25 21.08 -12.38
N ASN A 226 -3.98 21.10 -11.96
CA ASN A 226 -3.52 20.42 -10.76
C ASN A 226 -4.30 20.93 -9.53
N SER A 227 -4.44 20.07 -8.52
CA SER A 227 -5.03 20.47 -7.25
C SER A 227 -4.08 20.20 -6.09
N LEU A 228 -3.77 21.24 -5.30
CA LEU A 228 -2.93 21.10 -4.11
C LEU A 228 -3.70 20.59 -2.89
N VAL A 229 -5.02 20.45 -2.99
CA VAL A 229 -5.91 19.96 -1.93
C VAL A 229 -6.86 18.90 -2.49
N PRO A 230 -7.38 17.98 -1.66
CA PRO A 230 -8.45 17.09 -2.09
C PRO A 230 -9.64 17.87 -2.66
N VAL A 231 -10.04 17.52 -3.88
CA VAL A 231 -11.26 18.03 -4.53
C VAL A 231 -12.23 16.89 -4.82
N LYS A 232 -13.51 17.12 -4.54
CA LYS A 232 -14.57 16.15 -4.83
C LYS A 232 -14.71 16.01 -6.35
N VAL A 233 -14.64 14.78 -6.87
CA VAL A 233 -14.62 14.52 -8.31
C VAL A 233 -15.97 14.82 -8.96
N ASN A 234 -17.07 14.37 -8.35
CA ASN A 234 -18.42 14.65 -8.80
C ASN A 234 -19.44 14.57 -7.63
N ASN A 235 -20.73 14.55 -7.94
CA ASN A 235 -21.80 14.48 -6.93
C ASN A 235 -22.26 13.04 -6.59
N ASP A 236 -21.63 12.01 -7.15
CA ASP A 236 -22.00 10.62 -6.87
C ASP A 236 -21.53 10.21 -5.47
N GLU A 237 -22.27 9.27 -4.86
CA GLU A 237 -22.11 8.83 -3.47
C GLU A 237 -22.08 7.29 -3.37
N ASP A 238 -21.82 6.60 -4.48
CA ASP A 238 -21.79 5.15 -4.61
C ASP A 238 -20.44 4.61 -5.12
N TRP A 239 -19.38 5.42 -5.05
CA TRP A 239 -18.03 4.97 -5.33
C TRP A 239 -17.59 3.90 -4.32
N ALA A 240 -17.15 2.75 -4.84
CA ALA A 240 -16.87 1.56 -4.03
C ALA A 240 -15.37 1.25 -3.87
N ALA A 241 -14.53 1.67 -4.82
CA ALA A 241 -13.09 1.42 -4.80
C ALA A 241 -12.34 2.50 -5.62
N VAL A 242 -11.04 2.64 -5.34
CA VAL A 242 -10.12 3.53 -6.07
C VAL A 242 -8.84 2.80 -6.41
N SER A 243 -8.30 3.06 -7.59
CA SER A 243 -6.97 2.64 -8.02
C SER A 243 -6.44 3.72 -8.96
N ALA A 244 -5.26 4.26 -8.63
CA ALA A 244 -4.56 5.26 -9.39
C ALA A 244 -3.39 4.60 -10.14
N GLY A 245 -3.25 4.92 -11.42
CA GLY A 245 -2.11 4.53 -12.25
C GLY A 245 -1.12 5.68 -12.46
N GLY A 246 -0.26 5.54 -13.47
CA GLY A 246 0.73 6.58 -13.75
C GLY A 246 0.15 7.89 -14.28
N SER A 247 -0.98 7.83 -15.00
CA SER A 247 -1.68 9.01 -15.55
C SER A 247 -3.18 8.80 -15.72
N HIS A 248 -3.79 7.90 -14.95
CA HIS A 248 -5.23 7.57 -14.99
C HIS A 248 -5.72 7.09 -13.62
#